data_AF-A0A485KUV0-F1
#
_entry.id   AF-A0A485KUV0-F1
#
_cell.length_a   1.000
_cell.length_b   1.000
_cell.length_c   1.000
_cell.angle_alpha   90.00
_cell.angle_beta   90.00
_cell.angle_gamma   90.00
#
_symmetry.space_group_name_H-M   'P 1'
#
loop_
_entity.id
_entity.type
_entity.pdbx_description
1 polymer ?
#
loop_
_entity_poly.entity_id
_entity_poly.type
_entity_poly.pdbx_seq_one_letter_code
_entity_poly.pdbx_strand_id
1 'polypeptide(L)'
;MVPHRPPKLRRFDAHRNLYTSVLSSIDLMTEITAFQCGIFEDMRPFVRFASYVDWTEYFRFTSTHNVNWSDFTGIGDCLDTWLCFRTVEDVPLLVKHLPWLREILAMVAIQRKNVPLARAVDISRCHPLVIHAGVQQAYTDGCVPLLKHFYPHHKIPWQNVDEFCLLRCQSVDVVAYLSDIEASIFSHRTMDRAANYGCLPILKWLHTHRTEGCTTNAMNSASICGRLEVVQFLHKHRTEGCTTDAMDFAAASGHLEVVRFLHENRTEGCTTNAMNSASLFGHLEVVQFLHKHRTEGCTDAMDFAATRGHLEIVRFLHENRTEGCTTSAMNSAAANGHLDVVRWLNANRTEGICTLHANAPDNACFFEDDEIDVATALILSRRSRRKGRLSSTVWGGSRPGKKAIVQRRRVFYGGLLKQDYWGPNRLYTADMFRRNFYMPIGLFDSIVADVAVHDSFFQQTNSAAGQIGFTSLKKIVAAVRMLTSGVSARDLDDKYRMSETTALTSLKCFSRHLTNCMLNRRFGNRI
;
A
#
# COMPACT_ATOMS: atom_id res chain seq x y z
N MET A 1 -32.00 -13.20 30.07
CA MET A 1 -31.94 -11.73 30.22
C MET A 1 -31.14 -11.21 29.03
N VAL A 2 -31.62 -10.44 28.06
CA VAL A 2 -32.76 -9.51 27.93
C VAL A 2 -33.36 -9.72 26.53
N PRO A 3 -34.69 -9.79 26.35
CA PRO A 3 -35.27 -9.97 25.02
C PRO A 3 -35.23 -8.64 24.26
N HIS A 4 -34.57 -8.62 23.11
CA HIS A 4 -34.68 -7.51 22.16
C HIS A 4 -36.12 -7.44 21.64
N ARG A 5 -36.85 -6.41 22.06
CA ARG A 5 -38.15 -6.04 21.48
C ARG A 5 -37.96 -5.72 20.00
N PRO A 6 -38.83 -6.20 19.09
CA PRO A 6 -38.88 -5.67 17.74
C PRO A 6 -39.25 -4.18 17.79
N PRO A 7 -38.78 -3.37 16.82
CA PRO A 7 -39.11 -1.95 16.77
C PRO A 7 -40.62 -1.79 16.70
N LYS A 8 -41.16 -0.87 17.51
CA LYS A 8 -42.59 -0.55 17.52
C LYS A 8 -43.02 -0.17 16.10
N LEU A 9 -43.85 -1.00 15.47
CA LEU A 9 -44.68 -0.59 14.34
C LEU A 9 -45.39 0.71 14.76
N ARG A 10 -45.09 1.81 14.08
CA ARG A 10 -45.89 3.03 14.18
C ARG A 10 -47.31 2.61 13.86
N ARG A 11 -48.22 2.75 14.84
CA ARG A 11 -49.66 2.65 14.60
C ARG A 11 -49.96 3.67 13.51
N PHE A 12 -50.25 3.18 12.31
CA PHE A 12 -50.86 4.00 11.27
C PHE A 12 -52.26 4.34 11.76
N ASP A 13 -52.54 5.63 11.91
CA ASP A 13 -53.87 6.12 12.23
C ASP A 13 -54.88 5.58 11.21
N ALA A 14 -55.92 4.94 11.72
CA ALA A 14 -56.95 4.21 10.97
C ALA A 14 -57.92 5.12 10.19
N HIS A 15 -57.44 6.25 9.66
CA HIS A 15 -58.23 7.20 8.87
C HIS A 15 -57.55 7.73 7.60
N ARG A 16 -56.41 7.18 7.17
CA ARG A 16 -55.99 7.35 5.77
C ARG A 16 -56.63 6.25 4.94
N ASN A 17 -57.64 6.63 4.15
CA ASN A 17 -58.29 5.79 3.16
C ASN A 17 -57.27 4.85 2.50
N LEU A 18 -57.55 3.53 2.48
CA LEU A 18 -56.76 2.56 1.71
C LEU A 18 -56.53 3.05 0.27
N TYR A 19 -57.51 3.76 -0.30
CA TYR A 19 -57.38 4.42 -1.60
C TYR A 19 -56.26 5.46 -1.66
N THR A 20 -56.07 6.30 -0.63
CA THR A 20 -55.00 7.31 -0.64
C THR A 20 -53.63 6.74 -0.34
N SER A 21 -53.52 5.63 0.42
CA SER A 21 -52.23 4.94 0.63
C SER A 21 -51.78 4.16 -0.60
N VAL A 22 -52.74 3.53 -1.31
CA VAL A 22 -52.50 2.85 -2.59
C VAL A 22 -52.06 3.86 -3.65
N LEU A 23 -52.74 5.01 -3.75
CA LEU A 23 -52.38 6.12 -4.65
C LEU A 23 -51.12 6.91 -4.24
N SER A 24 -50.53 6.67 -3.06
CA SER A 24 -49.26 7.28 -2.65
C SER A 24 -48.09 6.30 -2.64
N SER A 25 -48.32 5.05 -3.07
CA SER A 25 -47.25 4.12 -3.39
C SER A 25 -46.51 4.62 -4.63
N ILE A 26 -45.21 4.86 -4.49
CA ILE A 26 -44.35 5.27 -5.60
C ILE A 26 -44.41 4.21 -6.71
N ASP A 27 -44.38 2.93 -6.36
CA ASP A 27 -44.41 1.84 -7.33
C ASP A 27 -45.73 1.84 -8.13
N LEU A 28 -46.86 2.05 -7.45
CA LEU A 28 -48.18 2.07 -8.11
C LEU A 28 -48.40 3.34 -8.93
N MET A 29 -47.97 4.51 -8.43
CA MET A 29 -48.05 5.74 -9.20
C MET A 29 -47.20 5.68 -10.46
N THR A 30 -46.07 4.99 -10.41
CA THR A 30 -45.25 4.74 -11.60
C THR A 30 -45.96 3.81 -12.58
N GLU A 31 -46.66 2.77 -12.12
CA GLU A 31 -47.49 1.89 -12.97
C GLU A 31 -48.72 2.59 -13.58
N ILE A 32 -49.42 3.43 -12.82
CA ILE A 32 -50.58 4.20 -13.31
C ILE A 32 -50.15 5.21 -14.37
N THR A 33 -49.04 5.93 -14.12
CA THR A 33 -48.49 6.91 -15.07
C THR A 33 -48.02 6.21 -16.35
N ALA A 34 -47.42 5.02 -16.24
CA ALA A 34 -47.01 4.22 -17.38
C ALA A 34 -48.22 3.82 -18.27
N PHE A 35 -49.31 3.38 -17.66
CA PHE A 35 -50.54 3.04 -18.39
C PHE A 35 -51.16 4.27 -19.07
N GLN A 36 -51.20 5.41 -18.38
CA GLN A 36 -51.73 6.67 -18.93
C GLN A 36 -50.86 7.26 -20.05
N CYS A 37 -49.56 6.98 -20.05
CA CYS A 37 -48.62 7.39 -21.09
C CYS A 37 -48.55 6.42 -22.29
N GLY A 38 -49.37 5.36 -22.33
CA GLY A 38 -49.40 4.41 -23.43
C GLY A 38 -48.23 3.42 -23.46
N ILE A 39 -47.72 3.03 -22.29
CA ILE A 39 -46.69 2.00 -22.16
C ILE A 39 -47.35 0.62 -22.26
N PHE A 40 -46.83 -0.24 -23.13
CA PHE A 40 -47.34 -1.60 -23.32
C PHE A 40 -47.10 -2.47 -22.07
N GLU A 41 -47.96 -3.47 -21.85
CA GLU A 41 -47.92 -4.35 -20.66
C GLU A 41 -46.55 -5.04 -20.50
N ASP A 42 -45.97 -5.46 -21.62
CA ASP A 42 -44.67 -6.12 -21.72
C ASP A 42 -43.49 -5.19 -21.37
N MET A 43 -43.69 -3.87 -21.37
CA MET A 43 -42.66 -2.88 -21.03
C MET A 43 -42.68 -2.47 -19.54
N ARG A 44 -43.72 -2.84 -18.78
CA ARG A 44 -43.83 -2.51 -17.35
C ARG A 44 -42.66 -2.98 -16.48
N PRO A 45 -42.04 -4.17 -16.70
CA PRO A 45 -40.91 -4.60 -15.90
C PRO A 45 -39.74 -3.61 -15.90
N PHE A 46 -39.55 -2.88 -17.01
CA PHE A 46 -38.49 -1.90 -17.11
C PHE A 46 -38.72 -0.68 -16.23
N VAL A 47 -39.97 -0.25 -16.03
CA VAL A 47 -40.31 0.97 -15.26
C VAL A 47 -39.72 0.97 -13.85
N ARG A 48 -39.58 -0.22 -13.24
CA ARG A 48 -39.01 -0.39 -11.89
C ARG A 48 -37.53 -0.05 -11.79
N PHE A 49 -36.83 0.05 -12.93
CA PHE A 49 -35.40 0.37 -12.98
C PHE A 49 -35.12 1.86 -13.22
N ALA A 50 -36.14 2.72 -13.31
CA ALA A 50 -35.97 4.15 -13.59
C ALA A 50 -35.12 4.88 -12.53
N SER A 51 -35.08 4.40 -11.29
CA SER A 51 -34.27 4.93 -10.19
C SER A 51 -33.00 4.12 -9.90
N TYR A 52 -32.70 3.10 -10.71
CA TYR A 52 -31.65 2.13 -10.41
C TYR A 52 -30.24 2.65 -10.66
N VAL A 53 -30.06 3.53 -11.66
CA VAL A 53 -28.76 4.13 -12.00
C VAL A 53 -28.81 5.64 -11.72
N ASP A 54 -28.09 6.09 -10.70
CA ASP A 54 -27.81 7.51 -10.51
C ASP A 54 -26.71 7.94 -11.48
N TRP A 55 -27.11 8.44 -12.65
CA TRP A 55 -26.20 8.95 -13.68
C TRP A 55 -25.32 10.10 -13.18
N THR A 56 -25.81 10.92 -12.25
CA THR A 56 -25.04 12.01 -11.64
C THR A 56 -23.91 11.50 -10.77
N GLU A 57 -24.13 10.43 -10.01
CA GLU A 57 -23.10 9.73 -9.25
C GLU A 57 -22.14 8.97 -10.18
N TYR A 58 -22.69 8.22 -11.13
CA TYR A 58 -21.95 7.47 -12.14
C TYR A 58 -20.95 8.35 -12.90
N PHE A 59 -21.37 9.53 -13.38
CA PHE A 59 -20.49 10.45 -14.12
C PHE A 59 -19.48 11.20 -13.23
N ARG A 60 -19.69 11.31 -11.91
CA ARG A 60 -18.68 11.87 -10.98
C ARG A 60 -17.51 10.91 -10.79
N PHE A 61 -17.78 9.61 -10.64
CA PHE A 61 -16.76 8.61 -10.30
C PHE A 61 -16.02 8.02 -11.51
N THR A 62 -16.68 7.94 -12.69
CA THR A 62 -16.12 7.32 -13.91
C THR A 62 -14.98 8.09 -14.58
N SER A 63 -14.61 9.27 -14.09
CA SER A 63 -13.35 9.92 -14.49
C SER A 63 -12.10 9.20 -13.97
N THR A 64 -12.24 8.23 -13.04
CA THR A 64 -11.10 7.61 -12.35
C THR A 64 -11.15 6.09 -12.16
N HIS A 65 -12.28 5.39 -12.35
CA HIS A 65 -12.40 3.96 -12.01
C HIS A 65 -13.26 3.14 -12.99
N ASN A 66 -12.97 1.83 -13.05
CA ASN A 66 -13.70 0.80 -13.81
C ASN A 66 -15.21 0.83 -13.54
N VAL A 67 -16.01 0.74 -14.61
CA VAL A 67 -17.46 0.58 -14.54
C VAL A 67 -17.81 -0.67 -13.73
N ASN A 68 -18.69 -0.53 -12.73
CA ASN A 68 -19.23 -1.70 -12.04
C ASN A 68 -20.31 -2.35 -12.90
N TRP A 69 -19.91 -3.35 -13.70
CA TRP A 69 -20.82 -4.01 -14.62
C TRP A 69 -21.97 -4.77 -13.94
N SER A 70 -21.86 -5.11 -12.65
CA SER A 70 -22.92 -5.84 -11.93
C SER A 70 -24.27 -5.11 -11.97
N ASP A 71 -24.23 -3.78 -11.96
CA ASP A 71 -25.41 -2.93 -11.86
C ASP A 71 -26.30 -3.01 -13.12
N PHE A 72 -25.74 -3.48 -14.24
CA PHE A 72 -26.49 -3.63 -15.50
C PHE A 72 -27.04 -5.05 -15.70
N THR A 73 -26.64 -6.01 -14.87
CA THR A 73 -27.02 -7.44 -15.03
C THR A 73 -28.52 -7.65 -14.90
N GLY A 74 -29.15 -7.09 -13.86
CA GLY A 74 -30.59 -7.28 -13.62
C GLY A 74 -31.47 -6.70 -14.72
N ILE A 75 -31.06 -5.56 -15.30
CA ILE A 75 -31.76 -4.96 -16.45
C ILE A 75 -31.50 -5.77 -17.72
N GLY A 76 -30.30 -6.29 -17.88
CA GLY A 76 -29.98 -7.23 -18.95
C GLY A 76 -30.86 -8.47 -18.91
N ASP A 77 -31.07 -9.09 -17.75
CA ASP A 77 -31.87 -10.32 -17.63
C ASP A 77 -33.35 -10.04 -17.91
N CYS A 78 -33.82 -8.87 -17.48
CA CYS A 78 -35.15 -8.35 -17.84
C CYS A 78 -35.28 -8.16 -19.36
N LEU A 79 -34.24 -7.60 -20.00
CA LEU A 79 -34.20 -7.42 -21.46
C LEU A 79 -34.21 -8.76 -22.21
N ASP A 80 -33.46 -9.76 -21.75
CA ASP A 80 -33.48 -11.10 -22.38
C ASP A 80 -34.87 -11.71 -22.33
N THR A 81 -35.54 -11.60 -21.18
CA THR A 81 -36.91 -12.11 -21.00
C THR A 81 -37.87 -11.40 -21.97
N TRP A 82 -37.71 -10.10 -22.17
CA TRP A 82 -38.52 -9.34 -23.12
C TRP A 82 -38.21 -9.73 -24.58
N LEU A 83 -36.94 -9.92 -24.91
CA LEU A 83 -36.48 -10.38 -26.24
C LEU A 83 -36.82 -11.85 -26.54
N CYS A 84 -37.29 -12.65 -25.58
CA CYS A 84 -37.88 -13.96 -25.88
C CYS A 84 -39.22 -13.84 -26.64
N PHE A 85 -39.95 -12.73 -26.46
CA PHE A 85 -41.26 -12.48 -27.07
C PHE A 85 -41.24 -11.37 -28.13
N ARG A 86 -40.10 -10.69 -28.27
CA ARG A 86 -39.85 -9.54 -29.16
C ARG A 86 -38.55 -9.75 -29.92
N THR A 87 -38.25 -8.87 -30.85
CA THR A 87 -36.98 -8.87 -31.57
C THR A 87 -36.13 -7.68 -31.17
N VAL A 88 -34.84 -7.72 -31.49
CA VAL A 88 -33.94 -6.57 -31.27
C VAL A 88 -34.38 -5.34 -32.08
N GLU A 89 -35.14 -5.54 -33.16
CA GLU A 89 -35.74 -4.47 -33.98
C GLU A 89 -36.84 -3.70 -33.24
N ASP A 90 -37.40 -4.26 -32.17
CA ASP A 90 -38.41 -3.60 -31.32
C ASP A 90 -37.77 -2.68 -30.25
N VAL A 91 -36.46 -2.73 -30.05
CA VAL A 91 -35.75 -1.91 -29.04
C VAL A 91 -35.93 -0.39 -29.26
N PRO A 92 -35.96 0.16 -30.50
CA PRO A 92 -36.30 1.56 -30.72
C PRO A 92 -37.70 1.93 -30.22
N LEU A 93 -38.67 1.01 -30.28
CA LEU A 93 -40.01 1.22 -29.71
C LEU A 93 -39.92 1.29 -28.18
N LEU A 94 -39.14 0.40 -27.55
CA LEU A 94 -38.89 0.44 -26.12
C LEU A 94 -38.25 1.78 -25.68
N VAL A 95 -37.23 2.25 -26.40
CA VAL A 95 -36.56 3.55 -26.13
C VAL A 95 -37.49 4.73 -26.42
N LYS A 96 -38.42 4.62 -27.38
CA LYS A 96 -39.41 5.66 -27.67
C LYS A 96 -40.36 5.88 -26.49
N HIS A 97 -40.82 4.80 -25.86
CA HIS A 97 -41.75 4.88 -24.72
C HIS A 97 -41.02 5.07 -23.38
N LEU A 98 -39.77 4.64 -23.27
CA LEU A 98 -38.92 4.78 -22.08
C LEU A 98 -37.55 5.39 -22.45
N PRO A 99 -37.47 6.71 -22.68
CA PRO A 99 -36.25 7.36 -23.19
C PRO A 99 -35.02 7.20 -22.29
N TRP A 100 -35.22 7.13 -20.97
CA TRP A 100 -34.16 6.95 -19.96
C TRP A 100 -33.49 5.57 -20.01
N LEU A 101 -34.10 4.59 -20.69
CA LEU A 101 -33.46 3.29 -20.91
C LEU A 101 -32.33 3.35 -21.92
N ARG A 102 -32.23 4.39 -22.76
CA ARG A 102 -31.24 4.43 -23.85
C ARG A 102 -29.82 4.22 -23.33
N GLU A 103 -29.43 5.00 -22.34
CA GLU A 103 -28.09 4.95 -21.76
C GLU A 103 -27.84 3.59 -21.09
N ILE A 104 -28.85 3.05 -20.39
CA ILE A 104 -28.77 1.76 -19.72
C ILE A 104 -28.64 0.61 -20.73
N LEU A 105 -29.46 0.60 -21.79
CA LEU A 105 -29.42 -0.41 -22.83
C LEU A 105 -28.11 -0.36 -23.62
N ALA A 106 -27.53 0.83 -23.82
CA ALA A 106 -26.19 0.97 -24.39
C ALA A 106 -25.14 0.31 -23.49
N MET A 107 -25.22 0.52 -22.16
CA MET A 107 -24.33 -0.14 -21.19
C MET A 107 -24.52 -1.67 -21.15
N VAL A 108 -25.75 -2.17 -21.23
CA VAL A 108 -26.05 -3.61 -21.34
C VAL A 108 -25.48 -4.19 -22.64
N ALA A 109 -25.61 -3.47 -23.76
CA ALA A 109 -25.06 -3.89 -25.04
C ALA A 109 -23.53 -4.02 -25.00
N ILE A 110 -22.86 -3.07 -24.32
CA ILE A 110 -21.42 -3.10 -24.08
C ILE A 110 -21.05 -4.29 -23.19
N GLN A 111 -21.69 -4.43 -22.03
CA GLN A 111 -21.44 -5.49 -21.05
C GLN A 111 -21.52 -6.89 -21.69
N ARG A 112 -22.51 -7.08 -22.56
CA ARG A 112 -22.81 -8.37 -23.21
C ARG A 112 -22.16 -8.54 -24.57
N LYS A 113 -21.39 -7.54 -25.05
CA LYS A 113 -20.79 -7.52 -26.40
C LYS A 113 -21.84 -7.75 -27.51
N ASN A 114 -23.07 -7.29 -27.27
CA ASN A 114 -24.21 -7.52 -28.17
C ASN A 114 -24.30 -6.40 -29.22
N VAL A 115 -23.65 -6.62 -30.36
CA VAL A 115 -23.58 -5.67 -31.48
C VAL A 115 -24.97 -5.37 -32.08
N PRO A 116 -25.88 -6.35 -32.31
CA PRO A 116 -27.24 -6.06 -32.72
C PRO A 116 -27.98 -5.10 -31.77
N LEU A 117 -27.88 -5.33 -30.46
CA LEU A 117 -28.51 -4.47 -29.47
C LEU A 117 -27.91 -3.06 -29.49
N ALA A 118 -26.58 -2.96 -29.57
CA ALA A 118 -25.89 -1.67 -29.68
C ALA A 118 -26.42 -0.86 -30.88
N ARG A 119 -26.60 -1.50 -32.04
CA ARG A 119 -27.14 -0.86 -33.26
C ARG A 119 -28.58 -0.39 -33.11
N ALA A 120 -29.40 -1.10 -32.34
CA ALA A 120 -30.79 -0.75 -32.13
C ALA A 120 -30.98 0.41 -31.13
N VAL A 121 -30.04 0.59 -30.20
CA VAL A 121 -30.05 1.64 -29.18
C VAL A 121 -29.34 2.89 -29.72
N ASP A 122 -29.91 3.63 -30.68
CA ASP A 122 -29.34 4.84 -31.33
C ASP A 122 -28.26 5.59 -30.50
N ILE A 123 -26.99 5.15 -30.65
CA ILE A 123 -25.90 5.50 -29.73
C ILE A 123 -25.46 6.95 -29.94
N SER A 124 -25.74 7.50 -31.12
CA SER A 124 -25.45 8.89 -31.46
C SER A 124 -26.06 9.91 -30.48
N ARG A 125 -27.11 9.51 -29.77
CA ARG A 125 -27.82 10.32 -28.77
C ARG A 125 -27.46 10.00 -27.31
N CYS A 126 -26.52 9.08 -27.09
CA CYS A 126 -26.07 8.75 -25.74
C CYS A 126 -25.14 9.83 -25.17
N HIS A 127 -25.05 9.89 -23.84
CA HIS A 127 -24.11 10.79 -23.16
C HIS A 127 -22.65 10.46 -23.58
N PRO A 128 -21.77 11.47 -23.78
CA PRO A 128 -20.38 11.23 -24.23
C PRO A 128 -19.58 10.27 -23.35
N LEU A 129 -19.85 10.23 -22.04
CA LEU A 129 -19.19 9.29 -21.12
C LEU A 129 -19.65 7.84 -21.32
N VAL A 130 -20.90 7.60 -21.72
CA VAL A 130 -21.38 6.26 -22.10
C VAL A 130 -20.69 5.80 -23.38
N ILE A 131 -20.56 6.71 -24.36
CA ILE A 131 -19.83 6.43 -25.60
C ILE A 131 -18.37 6.09 -25.30
N HIS A 132 -17.71 6.88 -24.45
CA HIS A 132 -16.34 6.62 -24.02
C HIS A 132 -16.19 5.29 -23.27
N ALA A 133 -17.11 4.96 -22.36
CA ALA A 133 -17.11 3.65 -21.69
C ALA A 133 -17.26 2.49 -22.68
N GLY A 134 -18.11 2.64 -23.70
CA GLY A 134 -18.26 1.67 -24.79
C GLY A 134 -16.98 1.49 -25.60
N VAL A 135 -16.29 2.59 -25.94
CA VAL A 135 -14.98 2.54 -26.62
C VAL A 135 -13.93 1.84 -25.76
N GLN A 136 -13.80 2.19 -24.47
CA GLN A 136 -12.84 1.59 -23.54
C GLN A 136 -13.06 0.08 -23.35
N GLN A 137 -14.32 -0.33 -23.20
CA GLN A 137 -14.67 -1.73 -23.02
C GLN A 137 -14.48 -2.51 -24.34
N ALA A 138 -14.87 -1.93 -25.48
CA ALA A 138 -14.63 -2.53 -26.80
C ALA A 138 -13.13 -2.75 -27.05
N TYR A 139 -12.27 -1.82 -26.59
CA TYR A 139 -10.83 -2.05 -26.58
C TYR A 139 -10.46 -3.21 -25.70
N THR A 140 -10.79 -3.16 -24.41
CA THR A 140 -10.42 -4.20 -23.43
C THR A 140 -10.80 -5.60 -23.92
N ASP A 141 -11.94 -5.72 -24.60
CA ASP A 141 -12.45 -6.98 -25.13
C ASP A 141 -11.97 -7.36 -26.53
N GLY A 142 -11.29 -6.46 -27.25
CA GLY A 142 -10.88 -6.67 -28.64
C GLY A 142 -12.07 -6.72 -29.64
N CYS A 143 -13.23 -6.16 -29.30
CA CYS A 143 -14.45 -6.28 -30.10
C CYS A 143 -14.53 -5.18 -31.18
N VAL A 144 -13.94 -5.45 -32.34
CA VAL A 144 -13.91 -4.51 -33.49
C VAL A 144 -15.30 -4.08 -33.96
N PRO A 145 -16.34 -4.95 -34.06
CA PRO A 145 -17.66 -4.51 -34.49
C PRO A 145 -18.32 -3.50 -33.54
N LEU A 146 -18.09 -3.66 -32.22
CA LEU A 146 -18.58 -2.72 -31.22
C LEU A 146 -17.82 -1.40 -31.32
N LEU A 147 -16.49 -1.47 -31.45
CA LEU A 147 -15.65 -0.30 -31.65
C LEU A 147 -16.05 0.50 -32.90
N LYS A 148 -16.30 -0.20 -34.03
CA LYS A 148 -16.82 0.39 -35.27
C LYS A 148 -18.09 1.20 -35.09
N HIS A 149 -18.92 0.81 -34.14
CA HIS A 149 -20.20 1.46 -33.90
C HIS A 149 -20.08 2.64 -32.92
N PHE A 150 -19.28 2.52 -31.87
CA PHE A 150 -19.13 3.56 -30.85
C PHE A 150 -18.14 4.67 -31.23
N TYR A 151 -17.04 4.30 -31.87
CA TYR A 151 -15.92 5.21 -32.14
C TYR A 151 -16.27 6.45 -32.98
N PRO A 152 -17.09 6.37 -34.05
CA PRO A 152 -17.44 7.55 -34.86
C PRO A 152 -18.19 8.65 -34.09
N HIS A 153 -18.79 8.29 -32.94
CA HIS A 153 -19.51 9.22 -32.07
C HIS A 153 -18.68 9.68 -30.87
N HIS A 154 -17.45 9.19 -30.72
CA HIS A 154 -16.54 9.55 -29.64
C HIS A 154 -15.93 10.93 -29.90
N LYS A 155 -16.29 11.89 -29.05
CA LYS A 155 -15.85 13.30 -29.15
C LYS A 155 -14.82 13.70 -28.10
N ILE A 156 -14.42 12.75 -27.25
CA ILE A 156 -13.42 13.00 -26.20
C ILE A 156 -12.05 12.76 -26.84
N PRO A 157 -11.14 13.75 -26.85
CA PRO A 157 -9.82 13.56 -27.43
C PRO A 157 -9.09 12.41 -26.73
N TRP A 158 -8.33 11.62 -27.48
CA TRP A 158 -7.45 10.60 -26.92
C TRP A 158 -6.54 11.23 -25.87
N GLN A 159 -6.62 10.72 -24.64
CA GLN A 159 -5.68 11.06 -23.58
C GLN A 159 -4.71 9.89 -23.38
N ASN A 160 -3.57 10.14 -22.72
CA ASN A 160 -2.51 9.14 -22.48
C ASN A 160 -2.99 7.80 -21.88
N VAL A 161 -4.20 7.75 -21.30
CA VAL A 161 -4.84 6.56 -20.72
C VAL A 161 -5.27 5.54 -21.78
N ASP A 162 -5.48 5.97 -23.02
CA ASP A 162 -6.08 5.16 -24.08
C ASP A 162 -5.05 4.28 -24.83
N GLU A 163 -3.79 4.72 -24.92
CA GLU A 163 -2.68 3.90 -25.45
C GLU A 163 -2.42 2.66 -24.57
N PHE A 164 -2.68 2.75 -23.26
CA PHE A 164 -2.60 1.61 -22.34
C PHE A 164 -3.70 0.58 -22.64
N CYS A 165 -4.89 1.05 -23.01
CA CYS A 165 -6.03 0.19 -23.34
C CYS A 165 -5.87 -0.49 -24.71
N LEU A 166 -5.29 0.21 -25.69
CA LEU A 166 -4.91 -0.37 -26.98
C LEU A 166 -3.96 -1.56 -26.83
N LEU A 167 -3.01 -1.47 -25.90
CA LEU A 167 -1.99 -2.51 -25.75
C LEU A 167 -2.42 -3.63 -24.80
N ARG A 168 -3.33 -3.35 -23.85
CA ARG A 168 -3.96 -4.39 -23.02
C ARG A 168 -4.82 -5.37 -23.83
N CYS A 169 -5.47 -4.91 -24.89
CA CYS A 169 -6.37 -5.78 -25.65
C CYS A 169 -5.65 -6.85 -26.47
N GLN A 170 -4.35 -6.65 -26.75
CA GLN A 170 -3.51 -7.52 -27.60
C GLN A 170 -4.14 -7.84 -28.97
N SER A 171 -5.14 -7.08 -29.42
CA SER A 171 -5.88 -7.33 -30.65
C SER A 171 -5.28 -6.50 -31.78
N VAL A 172 -4.71 -7.21 -32.77
CA VAL A 172 -4.17 -6.61 -33.99
C VAL A 172 -5.28 -5.96 -34.82
N ASP A 173 -6.49 -6.53 -34.81
CA ASP A 173 -7.61 -6.01 -35.60
C ASP A 173 -8.09 -4.64 -35.12
N VAL A 174 -8.05 -4.40 -33.80
CA VAL A 174 -8.32 -3.08 -33.21
C VAL A 174 -7.26 -2.07 -33.67
N VAL A 175 -5.98 -2.46 -33.63
CA VAL A 175 -4.87 -1.61 -34.07
C VAL A 175 -4.99 -1.27 -35.55
N ALA A 176 -5.31 -2.25 -36.39
CA ALA A 176 -5.53 -2.06 -37.82
C ALA A 176 -6.70 -1.10 -38.09
N TYR A 177 -7.83 -1.30 -37.39
CA TYR A 177 -8.99 -0.42 -37.53
C TYR A 177 -8.69 1.04 -37.16
N LEU A 178 -7.97 1.28 -36.05
CA LEU A 178 -7.60 2.64 -35.65
C LEU A 178 -6.58 3.27 -36.58
N SER A 179 -5.67 2.46 -37.12
CA SER A 179 -4.69 2.92 -38.12
C SER A 179 -5.37 3.52 -39.34
N ASP A 180 -6.50 2.95 -39.78
CA ASP A 180 -7.25 3.43 -40.94
C ASP A 180 -8.00 4.73 -40.69
N ILE A 181 -8.44 4.97 -39.45
CA ILE A 181 -9.33 6.08 -39.11
C ILE A 181 -8.58 7.28 -38.55
N GLU A 182 -7.58 7.04 -37.70
CA GLU A 182 -6.89 8.09 -36.98
C GLU A 182 -5.40 7.75 -36.85
N ALA A 183 -4.71 7.87 -37.97
CA ALA A 183 -3.27 7.63 -38.06
C ALA A 183 -2.44 8.47 -37.07
N SER A 184 -2.94 9.62 -36.62
CA SER A 184 -2.27 10.52 -35.66
C SER A 184 -2.12 9.94 -34.25
N ILE A 185 -2.84 8.87 -33.91
CA ILE A 185 -2.68 8.16 -32.62
C ILE A 185 -1.32 7.45 -32.55
N PHE A 186 -0.77 7.04 -33.69
CA PHE A 186 0.43 6.24 -33.75
C PHE A 186 1.68 7.12 -33.74
N SER A 187 2.62 6.78 -32.87
CA SER A 187 3.94 7.41 -32.79
C SER A 187 5.00 6.36 -32.45
N HIS A 188 6.27 6.76 -32.39
CA HIS A 188 7.35 5.89 -31.91
C HIS A 188 7.06 5.30 -30.52
N ARG A 189 6.30 6.03 -29.68
CA ARG A 189 5.89 5.55 -28.35
C ARG A 189 4.95 4.35 -28.41
N THR A 190 4.17 4.20 -29.48
CA THR A 190 3.22 3.09 -29.62
C THR A 190 3.97 1.76 -29.72
N MET A 191 5.05 1.73 -30.52
CA MET A 191 5.91 0.54 -30.62
C MET A 191 6.75 0.33 -29.35
N ASP A 192 7.27 1.40 -28.75
CA ASP A 192 7.99 1.31 -27.46
C ASP A 192 7.12 0.68 -26.36
N ARG A 193 5.86 1.11 -26.25
CA ARG A 193 4.92 0.54 -25.29
C ARG A 193 4.50 -0.87 -25.66
N ALA A 194 4.26 -1.17 -26.94
CA ALA A 194 3.95 -2.53 -27.38
C ALA A 194 5.09 -3.51 -26.97
N ALA A 195 6.34 -3.06 -27.06
CA ALA A 195 7.50 -3.81 -26.63
C ALA A 195 7.51 -4.02 -25.10
N ASN A 196 7.21 -2.97 -24.32
CA ASN A 196 7.10 -3.05 -22.87
C ASN A 196 6.03 -4.06 -22.39
N TYR A 197 4.83 -4.06 -22.99
CA TYR A 197 3.78 -5.02 -22.65
C TYR A 197 4.05 -6.44 -23.16
N GLY A 198 5.01 -6.63 -24.07
CA GLY A 198 5.28 -7.93 -24.68
C GLY A 198 4.32 -8.31 -25.80
N CYS A 199 3.64 -7.34 -26.42
CA CYS A 199 2.62 -7.58 -27.44
C CYS A 199 3.25 -7.84 -28.82
N LEU A 200 3.92 -8.99 -28.99
CA LEU A 200 4.63 -9.34 -30.22
C LEU A 200 3.76 -9.27 -31.50
N PRO A 201 2.48 -9.70 -31.51
CA PRO A 201 1.63 -9.58 -32.70
C PRO A 201 1.42 -8.14 -33.15
N ILE A 202 1.11 -7.24 -32.19
CA ILE A 202 0.94 -5.80 -32.46
C ILE A 202 2.26 -5.21 -32.93
N LEU A 203 3.38 -5.57 -32.30
CA LEU A 203 4.70 -5.06 -32.67
C LEU A 203 5.10 -5.47 -34.08
N LYS A 204 4.86 -6.73 -34.48
CA LYS A 204 5.03 -7.22 -35.85
C LYS A 204 4.16 -6.44 -36.84
N TRP A 205 2.91 -6.20 -36.48
CA TRP A 205 1.97 -5.45 -37.31
C TRP A 205 2.42 -3.99 -37.50
N LEU A 206 2.81 -3.31 -36.41
CA LEU A 206 3.36 -1.95 -36.45
C LEU A 206 4.63 -1.89 -37.29
N HIS A 207 5.50 -2.90 -37.20
CA HIS A 207 6.72 -2.96 -38.02
C HIS A 207 6.44 -3.06 -39.52
N THR A 208 5.39 -3.79 -39.94
CA THR A 208 5.09 -4.04 -41.35
C THR A 208 4.17 -2.99 -41.98
N HIS A 209 3.29 -2.36 -41.21
CA HIS A 209 2.26 -1.45 -41.73
C HIS A 209 2.53 0.03 -41.44
N ARG A 210 3.52 0.34 -40.59
CA ARG A 210 3.76 1.71 -40.11
C ARG A 210 5.24 2.11 -40.21
N THR A 211 5.50 3.42 -40.29
CA THR A 211 6.83 3.98 -40.58
C THR A 211 7.42 4.80 -39.44
N GLU A 212 6.64 5.11 -38.41
CA GLU A 212 7.02 5.92 -37.24
C GLU A 212 8.17 5.29 -36.44
N GLY A 213 8.33 3.97 -36.54
CA GLY A 213 9.42 3.22 -35.92
C GLY A 213 9.30 3.11 -34.40
N CYS A 214 10.44 2.86 -33.74
CA CYS A 214 10.56 2.86 -32.28
C CYS A 214 11.77 3.69 -31.86
N THR A 215 12.04 3.75 -30.56
CA THR A 215 13.29 4.30 -30.01
C THR A 215 14.08 3.19 -29.31
N THR A 216 15.25 3.52 -28.77
CA THR A 216 16.00 2.61 -27.90
C THR A 216 15.18 2.16 -26.69
N ASN A 217 14.15 2.92 -26.29
CA ASN A 217 13.25 2.54 -25.22
C ASN A 217 12.48 1.25 -25.51
N ALA A 218 12.18 0.90 -26.77
CA ALA A 218 11.50 -0.36 -27.06
C ALA A 218 12.29 -1.56 -26.54
N MET A 219 13.59 -1.64 -26.86
CA MET A 219 14.43 -2.76 -26.44
C MET A 219 14.78 -2.64 -24.94
N ASN A 220 15.03 -1.44 -24.42
CA ASN A 220 15.29 -1.23 -22.98
C ASN A 220 14.08 -1.65 -22.13
N SER A 221 12.87 -1.24 -22.52
CA SER A 221 11.61 -1.54 -21.83
C SER A 221 11.11 -2.97 -22.05
N ALA A 222 11.48 -3.63 -23.16
CA ALA A 222 11.27 -5.07 -23.31
C ALA A 222 12.22 -5.85 -22.38
N SER A 223 13.44 -5.36 -22.21
CA SER A 223 14.48 -6.01 -21.40
C SER A 223 14.17 -5.96 -19.90
N ILE A 224 13.72 -4.82 -19.39
CA ILE A 224 13.27 -4.68 -17.98
C ILE A 224 12.08 -5.60 -17.65
N CYS A 225 11.22 -5.91 -18.64
CA CYS A 225 10.05 -6.77 -18.48
C CYS A 225 10.30 -8.24 -18.86
N GLY A 226 11.54 -8.61 -19.23
CA GLY A 226 11.92 -9.99 -19.51
C GLY A 226 11.33 -10.55 -20.80
N ARG A 227 10.96 -9.69 -21.76
CA ARG A 227 10.29 -10.08 -23.00
C ARG A 227 11.30 -10.54 -24.06
N LEU A 228 11.94 -11.70 -23.85
CA LEU A 228 13.01 -12.20 -24.71
C LEU A 228 12.62 -12.26 -26.20
N GLU A 229 11.43 -12.77 -26.53
CA GLU A 229 10.97 -12.85 -27.93
C GLU A 229 10.86 -11.47 -28.60
N VAL A 230 10.45 -10.45 -27.84
CA VAL A 230 10.39 -9.07 -28.32
C VAL A 230 11.79 -8.50 -28.50
N VAL A 231 12.70 -8.74 -27.56
CA VAL A 231 14.11 -8.31 -27.68
C VAL A 231 14.77 -8.94 -28.91
N GLN A 232 14.56 -10.24 -29.13
CA GLN A 232 15.04 -10.94 -30.33
C GLN A 232 14.45 -10.38 -31.61
N PHE A 233 13.15 -10.11 -31.63
CA PHE A 233 12.49 -9.51 -32.78
C PHE A 233 13.05 -8.11 -33.09
N LEU A 234 13.14 -7.25 -32.08
CA LEU A 234 13.68 -5.90 -32.24
C LEU A 234 15.13 -5.94 -32.71
N HIS A 235 15.96 -6.82 -32.14
CA HIS A 235 17.35 -6.99 -32.57
C HIS A 235 17.46 -7.40 -34.06
N LYS A 236 16.60 -8.30 -34.52
CA LYS A 236 16.64 -8.81 -35.90
C LYS A 236 16.08 -7.85 -36.93
N HIS A 237 15.05 -7.08 -36.57
CA HIS A 237 14.22 -6.34 -37.53
C HIS A 237 14.31 -4.81 -37.40
N ARG A 238 14.96 -4.28 -36.35
CA ARG A 238 15.09 -2.84 -36.08
C ARG A 238 16.56 -2.45 -35.94
N THR A 239 16.87 -1.20 -36.27
CA THR A 239 18.25 -0.66 -36.27
C THR A 239 18.51 0.34 -35.16
N GLU A 240 17.46 0.78 -34.46
CA GLU A 240 17.55 1.73 -33.34
C GLU A 240 18.37 1.19 -32.16
N GLY A 241 18.41 -0.13 -32.02
CA GLY A 241 19.22 -0.81 -31.01
C GLY A 241 18.71 -0.58 -29.58
N CYS A 242 19.66 -0.48 -28.65
CA CYS A 242 19.42 -0.30 -27.22
C CYS A 242 20.52 0.56 -26.62
N THR A 243 20.38 0.94 -25.35
CA THR A 243 21.48 1.51 -24.55
C THR A 243 21.98 0.48 -23.55
N THR A 244 22.99 0.84 -22.74
CA THR A 244 23.44 0.04 -21.58
C THR A 244 22.30 -0.26 -20.60
N ASP A 245 21.26 0.57 -20.60
CA ASP A 245 20.06 0.40 -19.77
C ASP A 245 19.34 -0.92 -20.05
N ALA A 246 19.41 -1.48 -21.27
CA ALA A 246 18.77 -2.75 -21.57
C ALA A 246 19.34 -3.88 -20.70
N MET A 247 20.65 -3.99 -20.61
CA MET A 247 21.30 -5.03 -19.80
C MET A 247 21.24 -4.69 -18.31
N ASP A 248 21.39 -3.41 -17.93
CA ASP A 248 21.27 -2.96 -16.55
C ASP A 248 19.87 -3.26 -15.98
N PHE A 249 18.82 -2.93 -16.74
CA PHE A 249 17.44 -3.18 -16.32
C PHE A 249 17.07 -4.66 -16.37
N ALA A 250 17.53 -5.42 -17.37
CA ALA A 250 17.32 -6.87 -17.38
C ALA A 250 17.97 -7.54 -16.16
N ALA A 251 19.16 -7.08 -15.77
CA ALA A 251 19.87 -7.56 -14.59
C ALA A 251 19.14 -7.18 -13.29
N ALA A 252 18.66 -5.93 -13.19
CA ALA A 252 17.88 -5.44 -12.06
C ALA A 252 16.57 -6.22 -11.87
N SER A 253 15.93 -6.67 -12.95
CA SER A 253 14.70 -7.48 -12.90
C SER A 253 14.94 -8.99 -12.82
N GLY A 254 16.21 -9.44 -12.86
CA GLY A 254 16.55 -10.87 -12.74
C GLY A 254 16.34 -11.69 -14.01
N HIS A 255 16.24 -11.04 -15.18
CA HIS A 255 15.95 -11.72 -16.45
C HIS A 255 17.22 -12.25 -17.11
N LEU A 256 17.79 -13.34 -16.56
CA LEU A 256 19.06 -13.93 -17.00
C LEU A 256 19.11 -14.23 -18.50
N GLU A 257 18.04 -14.79 -19.08
CA GLU A 257 18.01 -15.14 -20.50
C GLU A 257 18.09 -13.91 -21.41
N VAL A 258 17.51 -12.79 -20.99
CA VAL A 258 17.66 -11.51 -21.71
C VAL A 258 19.09 -10.99 -21.56
N VAL A 259 19.68 -11.05 -20.36
CA VAL A 259 21.08 -10.65 -20.13
C VAL A 259 22.04 -11.47 -20.99
N ARG A 260 21.86 -12.79 -21.07
CA ARG A 260 22.65 -13.69 -21.93
C ARG A 260 22.51 -13.30 -23.39
N PHE A 261 21.28 -13.13 -23.87
CA PHE A 261 21.03 -12.74 -25.25
C PHE A 261 21.69 -11.41 -25.60
N LEU A 262 21.54 -10.39 -24.75
CA LEU A 262 22.17 -9.09 -24.94
C LEU A 262 23.70 -9.19 -24.90
N HIS A 263 24.27 -10.01 -24.01
CA HIS A 263 25.72 -10.21 -23.95
C HIS A 263 26.28 -10.85 -25.23
N GLU A 264 25.59 -11.85 -25.78
CA GLU A 264 26.04 -12.61 -26.94
C GLU A 264 25.83 -11.88 -28.27
N ASN A 265 24.79 -11.03 -28.36
CA ASN A 265 24.32 -10.47 -29.64
C ASN A 265 24.45 -8.94 -29.73
N ARG A 266 24.86 -8.26 -28.66
CA ARG A 266 24.92 -6.78 -28.59
C ARG A 266 26.25 -6.31 -28.01
N THR A 267 26.68 -5.12 -28.43
CA THR A 267 28.00 -4.57 -28.10
C THR A 267 27.95 -3.42 -27.10
N GLU A 268 26.76 -2.91 -26.79
CA GLU A 268 26.53 -1.80 -25.86
C GLU A 268 27.03 -2.12 -24.44
N GLY A 269 26.93 -3.39 -24.03
CA GLY A 269 27.34 -3.84 -22.70
C GLY A 269 26.41 -3.39 -21.58
N CYS A 270 26.94 -3.32 -20.37
CA CYS A 270 26.24 -2.84 -19.19
C CYS A 270 27.08 -1.78 -18.46
N THR A 271 26.53 -1.21 -17.39
CA THR A 271 27.30 -0.40 -16.43
C THR A 271 27.48 -1.18 -15.12
N THR A 272 28.15 -0.56 -14.13
CA THR A 272 28.21 -1.11 -12.77
C THR A 272 26.83 -1.28 -12.13
N ASN A 273 25.80 -0.59 -12.65
CA ASN A 273 24.42 -0.72 -12.17
C ASN A 273 23.86 -2.12 -12.40
N ALA A 274 24.24 -2.85 -13.45
CA ALA A 274 23.74 -4.21 -13.68
C ALA A 274 24.01 -5.11 -12.47
N MET A 275 25.26 -5.18 -12.01
CA MET A 275 25.63 -6.03 -10.88
C MET A 275 25.10 -5.44 -9.56
N ASN A 276 25.22 -4.12 -9.37
CA ASN A 276 24.70 -3.45 -8.17
C ASN A 276 23.19 -3.69 -7.97
N SER A 277 22.38 -3.50 -9.00
CA SER A 277 20.92 -3.69 -8.95
C SER A 277 20.54 -5.16 -8.87
N ALA A 278 21.21 -6.06 -9.60
CA ALA A 278 20.99 -7.50 -9.44
C ALA A 278 21.26 -7.96 -8.00
N SER A 279 22.30 -7.43 -7.35
CA SER A 279 22.60 -7.67 -5.95
C SER A 279 21.57 -7.06 -5.00
N LEU A 280 21.04 -5.87 -5.32
CA LEU A 280 19.98 -5.23 -4.54
C LEU A 280 18.67 -6.02 -4.56
N PHE A 281 18.29 -6.61 -5.70
CA PHE A 281 17.02 -7.33 -5.84
C PHE A 281 17.13 -8.85 -5.62
N GLY A 282 18.34 -9.35 -5.32
CA GLY A 282 18.52 -10.74 -4.90
C GLY A 282 18.71 -11.74 -6.05
N HIS A 283 19.15 -11.28 -7.22
CA HIS A 283 19.29 -12.11 -8.43
C HIS A 283 20.69 -12.74 -8.54
N LEU A 284 20.97 -13.75 -7.70
CA LEU A 284 22.29 -14.40 -7.61
C LEU A 284 22.79 -14.96 -8.96
N GLU A 285 21.93 -15.62 -9.74
CA GLU A 285 22.33 -16.21 -11.04
C GLU A 285 22.80 -15.16 -12.03
N VAL A 286 22.15 -13.99 -12.04
CA VAL A 286 22.55 -12.83 -12.85
C VAL A 286 23.90 -12.28 -12.36
N VAL A 287 24.09 -12.15 -11.04
CA VAL A 287 25.36 -11.68 -10.46
C VAL A 287 26.52 -12.63 -10.85
N GLN A 288 26.31 -13.94 -10.76
CA GLN A 288 27.28 -14.96 -11.17
C GLN A 288 27.61 -14.86 -12.66
N PHE A 289 26.58 -14.71 -13.51
CA PHE A 289 26.76 -14.54 -14.95
C PHE A 289 27.57 -13.27 -15.27
N LEU A 290 27.17 -12.13 -14.71
CA LEU A 290 27.87 -10.86 -14.90
C LEU A 290 29.31 -10.93 -14.40
N HIS A 291 29.57 -11.56 -13.25
CA HIS A 291 30.93 -11.74 -12.75
C HIS A 291 31.80 -12.56 -13.71
N LYS A 292 31.26 -13.64 -14.27
CA LYS A 292 32.01 -14.55 -15.15
C LYS A 292 32.25 -13.97 -16.55
N HIS A 293 31.30 -13.19 -17.08
CA HIS A 293 31.27 -12.82 -18.50
C HIS A 293 31.46 -11.32 -18.77
N ARG A 294 31.41 -10.47 -17.74
CA ARG A 294 31.53 -9.00 -17.86
C ARG A 294 32.68 -8.47 -17.00
N THR A 295 33.21 -7.31 -17.40
CA THR A 295 34.42 -6.71 -16.78
C THR A 295 34.14 -5.37 -16.12
N GLU A 296 32.93 -4.82 -16.26
CA GLU A 296 32.51 -3.53 -15.73
C GLU A 296 32.54 -3.47 -14.20
N GLY A 297 32.38 -4.62 -13.55
CA GLY A 297 32.47 -4.76 -12.10
C GLY A 297 31.28 -4.19 -11.34
N CYS A 298 31.49 -3.87 -10.07
CA CYS A 298 30.48 -3.30 -9.19
C CYS A 298 31.07 -2.23 -8.27
N THR A 299 30.22 -1.40 -7.65
CA THR A 299 30.67 -0.40 -6.67
C THR A 299 30.08 -0.68 -5.28
N ASP A 300 28.78 -0.94 -5.22
CA ASP A 300 28.01 -1.01 -3.96
C ASP A 300 27.21 -2.31 -3.85
N ALA A 301 27.53 -3.31 -4.68
CA ALA A 301 26.79 -4.57 -4.77
C ALA A 301 26.69 -5.30 -3.42
N MET A 302 27.78 -5.35 -2.65
CA MET A 302 27.80 -6.00 -1.33
C MET A 302 26.96 -5.23 -0.30
N ASP A 303 27.03 -3.89 -0.32
CA ASP A 303 26.24 -3.01 0.54
C ASP A 303 24.74 -3.15 0.25
N PHE A 304 24.37 -3.21 -1.02
CA PHE A 304 22.99 -3.40 -1.46
C PHE A 304 22.45 -4.79 -1.13
N ALA A 305 23.23 -5.85 -1.37
CA ALA A 305 22.88 -7.20 -0.96
C ALA A 305 22.69 -7.28 0.56
N ALA A 306 23.60 -6.68 1.33
CA ALA A 306 23.51 -6.66 2.79
C ALA A 306 22.30 -5.88 3.29
N THR A 307 22.00 -4.73 2.67
CA THR A 307 20.83 -3.91 2.97
C THR A 307 19.52 -4.68 2.82
N ARG A 308 19.45 -5.64 1.90
CA ARG A 308 18.24 -6.42 1.59
C ARG A 308 18.25 -7.84 2.15
N GLY A 309 19.30 -8.22 2.88
CA GLY A 309 19.40 -9.53 3.52
C GLY A 309 19.79 -10.66 2.58
N HIS A 310 20.38 -10.36 1.41
CA HIS A 310 20.75 -11.36 0.43
C HIS A 310 22.11 -12.00 0.77
N LEU A 311 22.16 -12.80 1.83
CA LEU A 311 23.39 -13.40 2.37
C LEU A 311 24.18 -14.19 1.32
N GLU A 312 23.53 -14.99 0.48
CA GLU A 312 24.21 -15.78 -0.55
C GLU A 312 24.96 -14.91 -1.57
N ILE A 313 24.42 -13.73 -1.89
CA ILE A 313 25.10 -12.76 -2.77
C ILE A 313 26.27 -12.12 -2.04
N VAL A 314 26.13 -11.79 -0.75
CA VAL A 314 27.23 -11.25 0.06
C VAL A 314 28.39 -12.24 0.13
N ARG A 315 28.12 -13.53 0.35
CA ARG A 315 29.13 -14.61 0.33
C ARG A 315 29.81 -14.71 -1.03
N PHE A 316 29.01 -14.80 -2.09
CA PHE A 316 29.53 -14.89 -3.45
C PHE A 316 30.44 -13.70 -3.80
N LEU A 317 30.00 -12.48 -3.52
CA LEU A 317 30.79 -11.27 -3.77
C LEU A 317 32.04 -11.23 -2.91
N HIS A 318 32.03 -11.78 -1.68
CA HIS A 318 33.24 -11.82 -0.87
C HIS A 318 34.29 -12.79 -1.39
N GLU A 319 33.86 -13.97 -1.83
CA GLU A 319 34.77 -15.01 -2.32
C GLU A 319 35.34 -14.67 -3.70
N ASN A 320 34.59 -13.94 -4.52
CA ASN A 320 34.91 -13.77 -5.95
C ASN A 320 35.24 -12.33 -6.36
N ARG A 321 35.08 -11.35 -5.48
CA ARG A 321 35.26 -9.92 -5.81
C ARG A 321 36.06 -9.16 -4.75
N THR A 322 36.76 -8.11 -5.18
CA THR A 322 37.70 -7.36 -4.35
C THR A 322 37.19 -5.98 -3.92
N GLU A 323 36.09 -5.49 -4.50
CA GLU A 323 35.54 -4.17 -4.21
C GLU A 323 35.09 -3.99 -2.76
N GLY A 324 34.74 -5.09 -2.09
CA GLY A 324 34.44 -5.11 -0.65
C GLY A 324 33.11 -4.48 -0.29
N CYS A 325 32.99 -4.07 0.98
CA CYS A 325 31.80 -3.40 1.50
C CYS A 325 32.18 -2.14 2.30
N THR A 326 31.24 -1.22 2.43
CA THR A 326 31.41 -0.07 3.33
C THR A 326 30.75 -0.34 4.68
N THR A 327 30.99 0.55 5.64
CA THR A 327 30.25 0.55 6.93
C THR A 327 28.72 0.60 6.74
N SER A 328 28.23 1.03 5.57
CA SER A 328 26.81 1.04 5.23
C SER A 328 26.21 -0.36 5.13
N ALA A 329 26.98 -1.38 4.72
CA ALA A 329 26.51 -2.77 4.66
C ALA A 329 26.02 -3.26 6.02
N MET A 330 26.88 -3.19 7.04
CA MET A 330 26.53 -3.65 8.39
C MET A 330 25.45 -2.77 9.02
N ASN A 331 25.55 -1.44 8.89
CA ASN A 331 24.56 -0.52 9.44
C ASN A 331 23.15 -0.73 8.85
N SER A 332 23.06 -0.95 7.52
CA SER A 332 21.79 -1.15 6.83
C SER A 332 21.23 -2.55 7.07
N ALA A 333 22.07 -3.59 7.08
CA ALA A 333 21.67 -4.95 7.45
C ALA A 333 21.08 -4.98 8.87
N ALA A 334 21.76 -4.36 9.84
CA ALA A 334 21.28 -4.23 11.22
C ALA A 334 19.99 -3.40 11.30
N ALA A 335 19.90 -2.29 10.56
CA ALA A 335 18.71 -1.43 10.55
C ALA A 335 17.47 -2.11 9.96
N ASN A 336 17.64 -3.05 9.03
CA ASN A 336 16.57 -3.81 8.41
C ASN A 336 16.32 -5.17 9.09
N GLY A 337 17.10 -5.52 10.12
CA GLY A 337 16.92 -6.74 10.92
C GLY A 337 17.51 -8.01 10.29
N HIS A 338 18.44 -7.87 9.34
CA HIS A 338 19.12 -9.00 8.68
C HIS A 338 20.29 -9.49 9.55
N LEU A 339 19.97 -10.16 10.66
CA LEU A 339 20.93 -10.62 11.67
C LEU A 339 21.93 -11.63 11.11
N ASP A 340 21.50 -12.51 10.21
CA ASP A 340 22.31 -13.47 9.49
C ASP A 340 23.44 -12.80 8.69
N VAL A 341 23.10 -11.73 7.96
CA VAL A 341 24.08 -10.90 7.24
C VAL A 341 25.00 -10.16 8.21
N VAL A 342 24.48 -9.60 9.30
CA VAL A 342 25.31 -8.89 10.30
C VAL A 342 26.33 -9.83 10.93
N ARG A 343 25.90 -11.02 11.38
CA ARG A 343 26.79 -12.03 11.96
C ARG A 343 27.87 -12.44 10.96
N TRP A 344 27.47 -12.69 9.71
CA TRP A 344 28.39 -13.08 8.67
C TRP A 344 29.40 -11.97 8.33
N LEU A 345 28.95 -10.72 8.15
CA LEU A 345 29.83 -9.57 7.90
C LEU A 345 30.78 -9.33 9.07
N ASN A 346 30.31 -9.46 10.31
CA ASN A 346 31.16 -9.29 11.49
C ASN A 346 32.27 -10.36 11.57
N ALA A 347 31.97 -11.60 11.19
CA ALA A 347 32.93 -12.70 11.22
C ALA A 347 33.96 -12.63 10.07
N ASN A 348 33.61 -12.07 8.91
CA ASN A 348 34.41 -12.17 7.69
C ASN A 348 34.94 -10.83 7.16
N ARG A 349 34.49 -9.69 7.69
CA ARG A 349 34.87 -8.34 7.23
C ARG A 349 35.25 -7.42 8.38
N THR A 350 36.40 -6.78 8.26
CA THR A 350 36.89 -5.78 9.22
C THR A 350 36.31 -4.38 8.97
N GLU A 351 35.87 -4.11 7.74
CA GLU A 351 35.26 -2.84 7.29
C GLU A 351 33.94 -2.51 8.01
N GLY A 352 33.24 -3.53 8.51
CA GLY A 352 31.94 -3.39 9.15
C GLY A 352 31.99 -3.09 10.65
N ILE A 353 33.15 -3.23 11.31
CA ILE A 353 33.25 -3.01 12.76
C ILE A 353 32.95 -1.53 13.03
N CYS A 354 31.82 -1.28 13.72
CA CYS A 354 31.38 0.06 14.07
C CYS A 354 32.55 0.89 14.67
N THR A 355 32.68 2.14 14.22
CA THR A 355 33.63 3.16 14.68
C THR A 355 33.47 3.59 16.15
N LEU A 356 33.01 2.70 17.03
CA LEU A 356 32.95 2.91 18.48
C LEU A 356 34.27 2.52 19.17
N HIS A 357 35.22 1.90 18.47
CA HIS A 357 36.54 1.53 19.00
C HIS A 357 37.70 1.86 18.02
N ALA A 358 37.85 3.13 17.65
CA ALA A 358 39.00 3.54 16.83
C ALA A 358 40.36 3.53 17.57
N ASN A 359 40.46 2.99 18.79
CA ASN A 359 41.69 2.94 19.61
C ASN A 359 41.83 1.63 20.41
N ALA A 360 41.76 0.47 19.77
CA ALA A 360 42.17 -0.80 20.40
C ALA A 360 43.19 -1.52 19.50
N PRO A 361 44.34 -1.96 20.03
CA PRO A 361 45.33 -2.68 19.25
C PRO A 361 44.88 -4.13 19.02
N ASP A 362 45.18 -4.61 17.82
CA ASP A 362 45.33 -5.99 17.37
C ASP A 362 44.21 -7.02 17.65
N ASN A 363 43.53 -7.38 16.56
CA ASN A 363 43.14 -8.76 16.16
C ASN A 363 42.39 -9.68 17.15
N ALA A 364 41.54 -9.15 18.02
CA ALA A 364 40.56 -9.98 18.72
C ALA A 364 39.26 -9.22 19.01
N CYS A 365 38.33 -9.16 18.05
CA CYS A 365 36.96 -8.68 18.30
C CYS A 365 35.95 -9.56 17.57
N PHE A 366 35.87 -10.83 17.99
CA PHE A 366 34.67 -11.63 17.76
C PHE A 366 33.66 -11.24 18.85
N PHE A 367 32.57 -10.57 18.48
CA PHE A 367 31.42 -10.43 19.37
C PHE A 367 30.83 -11.83 19.60
N GLU A 368 30.62 -12.23 20.86
CA GLU A 368 29.80 -13.42 21.16
C GLU A 368 28.35 -13.16 20.68
N ASP A 369 27.63 -14.19 20.24
CA ASP A 369 26.31 -14.09 19.57
C ASP A 369 25.30 -13.19 20.31
N ASP A 370 25.37 -13.15 21.64
CA ASP A 370 24.51 -12.35 22.51
C ASP A 370 24.78 -10.82 22.42
N GLU A 371 26.01 -10.39 22.09
CA GLU A 371 26.38 -8.98 22.00
C GLU A 371 25.94 -8.33 20.67
N ILE A 372 25.86 -9.12 19.60
CA ILE A 372 25.40 -8.68 18.26
C ILE A 372 23.90 -8.34 18.30
N ASP A 373 23.12 -9.15 19.00
CA ASP A 373 21.67 -8.95 19.16
C ASP A 373 21.39 -7.65 19.96
N VAL A 374 22.21 -7.37 20.98
CA VAL A 374 22.14 -6.12 21.77
C VAL A 374 22.59 -4.90 20.96
N ALA A 375 23.67 -5.00 20.19
CA ALA A 375 24.14 -3.93 19.31
C ALA A 375 23.11 -3.60 18.21
N THR A 376 22.47 -4.62 17.63
CA THR A 376 21.41 -4.47 16.64
C THR A 376 20.17 -3.80 17.27
N ALA A 377 19.76 -4.22 18.46
CA ALA A 377 18.69 -3.56 19.22
C ALA A 377 19.00 -2.08 19.51
N LEU A 378 20.26 -1.74 19.81
CA LEU A 378 20.71 -0.36 20.01
C LEU A 378 20.64 0.46 18.70
N ILE A 379 21.00 -0.10 17.54
CA ILE A 379 20.89 0.56 16.23
C ILE A 379 19.42 0.82 15.87
N LEU A 380 18.54 -0.18 16.05
CA LEU A 380 17.09 -0.04 15.85
C LEU A 380 16.50 1.06 16.76
N SER A 381 16.93 1.14 18.02
CA SER A 381 16.47 2.18 18.96
C SER A 381 16.95 3.60 18.62
N ARG A 382 18.13 3.75 18.00
CA ARG A 382 18.68 5.05 17.57
C ARG A 382 17.87 5.67 16.42
N ARG A 383 17.29 4.87 15.52
CA ARG A 383 16.47 5.37 14.39
C ARG A 383 15.06 5.81 14.83
N SER A 384 14.48 5.14 15.83
CA SER A 384 13.25 5.63 16.49
C SER A 384 13.45 7.05 17.07
N ARG A 385 14.66 7.39 17.51
CA ARG A 385 15.01 8.76 17.96
C ARG A 385 15.22 9.74 16.80
N ARG A 386 15.70 9.31 15.62
CA ARG A 386 15.93 10.17 14.44
C ARG A 386 14.63 10.58 13.74
N LYS A 387 13.64 9.67 13.60
CA LYS A 387 12.28 10.02 13.13
C LYS A 387 11.58 11.01 14.07
N GLY A 388 11.89 10.97 15.37
CA GLY A 388 11.37 11.94 16.36
C GLY A 388 12.10 13.29 16.41
N ARG A 389 13.24 13.45 15.71
CA ARG A 389 14.10 14.66 15.82
C ARG A 389 13.81 15.73 14.75
N LEU A 390 12.98 15.41 13.75
CA LEU A 390 12.42 16.37 12.77
C LEU A 390 11.14 17.07 13.27
N SER A 391 10.73 16.82 14.51
CA SER A 391 9.72 17.60 15.22
C SER A 391 10.36 18.24 16.44
N SER A 392 11.18 19.26 16.22
CA SER A 392 11.58 20.17 17.29
C SER A 392 10.45 21.18 17.54
N THR A 393 9.30 20.70 17.99
CA THR A 393 8.32 21.59 18.64
C THR A 393 8.89 21.91 20.01
N VAL A 394 9.31 23.16 20.19
CA VAL A 394 9.67 23.72 21.49
C VAL A 394 8.51 23.48 22.45
N TRP A 395 8.76 22.71 23.50
CA TRP A 395 7.75 22.31 24.48
C TRP A 395 7.37 23.52 25.34
N GLY A 396 6.21 24.12 25.05
CA GLY A 396 5.59 25.09 25.94
C GLY A 396 4.98 24.39 27.16
N GLY A 397 5.45 24.73 28.35
CA GLY A 397 4.78 24.35 29.60
C GLY A 397 3.31 24.82 29.61
N SER A 398 2.49 24.15 30.43
CA SER A 398 1.07 24.44 30.57
C SER A 398 0.82 25.92 30.89
N ARG A 399 0.37 26.70 29.89
CA ARG A 399 -0.23 28.02 30.11
C ARG A 399 -1.71 27.85 30.48
N PRO A 400 -2.25 28.66 31.39
CA PRO A 400 -3.69 28.65 31.69
C PRO A 400 -4.49 28.98 30.42
N GLY A 401 -5.54 28.20 30.12
CA GLY A 401 -6.61 28.67 29.25
C GLY A 401 -6.91 27.94 27.94
N LYS A 402 -6.40 26.72 27.65
CA LYS A 402 -6.78 26.04 26.38
C LYS A 402 -7.51 24.69 26.44
N LYS A 403 -7.62 23.99 27.57
CA LYS A 403 -8.55 22.84 27.73
C LYS A 403 -8.98 22.69 29.19
N ALA A 404 -10.22 22.24 29.41
CA ALA A 404 -10.73 21.89 30.73
C ALA A 404 -9.79 20.89 31.41
N ILE A 405 -9.42 21.15 32.67
CA ILE A 405 -8.55 20.27 33.45
C ILE A 405 -9.34 18.98 33.75
N VAL A 406 -8.98 17.88 33.10
CA VAL A 406 -9.62 16.58 33.34
C VAL A 406 -9.28 16.10 34.77
N GLN A 407 -10.30 16.03 35.62
CA GLN A 407 -10.19 15.62 37.01
C GLN A 407 -9.97 14.10 37.14
N ARG A 408 -8.70 13.67 37.06
CA ARG A 408 -8.29 12.25 37.10
C ARG A 408 -8.28 11.61 38.49
N ARG A 409 -8.91 12.25 39.50
CA ARG A 409 -8.96 11.82 40.93
C ARG A 409 -7.62 11.26 41.43
N ARG A 410 -6.52 11.99 41.19
CA ARG A 410 -5.13 11.48 41.33
C ARG A 410 -4.82 10.98 42.74
N VAL A 411 -5.33 11.69 43.76
CA VAL A 411 -5.16 11.37 45.18
C VAL A 411 -5.90 10.08 45.53
N PHE A 412 -7.16 9.95 45.13
CA PHE A 412 -7.99 8.76 45.39
C PHE A 412 -7.33 7.48 44.83
N TYR A 413 -6.98 7.47 43.54
CA TYR A 413 -6.35 6.29 42.92
C TYR A 413 -4.91 6.06 43.36
N GLY A 414 -4.20 7.10 43.84
CA GLY A 414 -2.90 6.94 44.48
C GLY A 414 -3.00 6.28 45.85
N GLY A 415 -4.02 6.65 46.63
CA GLY A 415 -4.35 6.04 47.92
C GLY A 415 -4.83 4.59 47.78
N LEU A 416 -5.70 4.32 46.80
CA LEU A 416 -6.18 2.97 46.51
C LEU A 416 -5.04 2.02 46.14
N LEU A 417 -4.14 2.44 45.23
CA LEU A 417 -2.95 1.66 44.88
C LEU A 417 -2.08 1.34 46.11
N LYS A 418 -1.92 2.31 47.01
CA LYS A 418 -1.16 2.12 48.25
C LYS A 418 -1.87 1.16 49.20
N GLN A 419 -3.19 1.24 49.32
CA GLN A 419 -4.00 0.35 50.14
C GLN A 419 -4.00 -1.09 49.61
N ASP A 420 -4.08 -1.28 48.30
CA ASP A 420 -4.18 -2.60 47.66
C ASP A 420 -2.94 -3.48 47.90
N TYR A 421 -1.76 -2.87 48.00
CA TYR A 421 -0.48 -3.58 48.13
C TYR A 421 0.21 -3.36 49.50
N TRP A 422 0.08 -2.17 50.10
CA TRP A 422 0.74 -1.78 51.37
C TRP A 422 -0.24 -1.45 52.51
N GLY A 423 -1.55 -1.68 52.33
CA GLY A 423 -2.56 -1.42 53.37
C GLY A 423 -2.64 -2.52 54.43
N PRO A 424 -3.27 -2.24 55.60
CA PRO A 424 -3.47 -3.21 56.68
C PRO A 424 -4.33 -4.41 56.23
N ASN A 425 -5.32 -4.16 55.36
CA ASN A 425 -6.11 -5.17 54.66
C ASN A 425 -5.73 -5.18 53.16
N ARG A 426 -4.50 -5.62 52.85
CA ARG A 426 -4.00 -5.67 51.46
C ARG A 426 -4.81 -6.65 50.61
N LEU A 427 -5.21 -6.21 49.42
CA LEU A 427 -5.90 -7.05 48.44
C LEU A 427 -4.93 -8.02 47.75
N TYR A 428 -3.69 -7.60 47.54
CA TYR A 428 -2.64 -8.40 46.90
C TYR A 428 -1.61 -8.86 47.91
N THR A 429 -1.32 -10.17 47.92
CA THR A 429 -0.27 -10.75 48.77
C THR A 429 1.13 -10.42 48.24
N ALA A 430 2.16 -10.63 49.07
CA ALA A 430 3.55 -10.40 48.67
C ALA A 430 3.98 -11.27 47.46
N ASP A 431 3.43 -12.48 47.33
CA ASP A 431 3.71 -13.35 46.17
C ASP A 431 3.02 -12.85 44.90
N MET A 432 1.81 -12.30 45.02
CA MET A 432 1.14 -11.63 43.90
C MET A 432 1.91 -10.37 43.50
N PHE A 433 2.50 -9.63 44.46
CA PHE A 433 3.37 -8.48 44.16
C PHE A 433 4.60 -8.92 43.35
N ARG A 434 5.29 -9.98 43.80
CA ARG A 434 6.45 -10.53 43.07
C ARG A 434 6.11 -10.96 41.65
N ARG A 435 4.97 -11.62 41.43
CA ARG A 435 4.52 -11.99 40.07
C ARG A 435 4.18 -10.78 39.20
N ASN A 436 3.69 -9.73 39.83
CA ASN A 436 3.23 -8.53 39.13
C ASN A 436 4.34 -7.55 38.75
N PHE A 437 5.40 -7.48 39.55
CA PHE A 437 6.50 -6.52 39.41
C PHE A 437 7.87 -7.19 39.25
N TYR A 438 7.93 -8.52 39.25
CA TYR A 438 9.12 -9.35 39.10
C TYR A 438 10.22 -9.05 40.15
N MET A 439 9.84 -8.53 41.32
CA MET A 439 10.76 -8.24 42.42
C MET A 439 10.07 -8.26 43.79
N PRO A 440 10.83 -8.46 44.89
CA PRO A 440 10.31 -8.32 46.25
C PRO A 440 9.88 -6.88 46.56
N ILE A 441 8.83 -6.72 47.37
CA ILE A 441 8.29 -5.40 47.76
C ILE A 441 9.32 -4.51 48.46
N GLY A 442 10.19 -5.09 49.30
CA GLY A 442 11.26 -4.33 49.98
C GLY A 442 12.29 -3.76 49.00
N LEU A 443 12.68 -4.51 47.96
CA LEU A 443 13.57 -4.01 46.91
C LEU A 443 12.90 -2.89 46.11
N PHE A 444 11.60 -3.07 45.82
CA PHE A 444 10.82 -2.06 45.13
C PHE A 444 10.74 -0.75 45.93
N ASP A 445 10.51 -0.81 47.24
CA ASP A 445 10.47 0.37 48.11
C ASP A 445 11.84 1.08 48.17
N SER A 446 12.95 0.33 48.21
CA SER A 446 14.30 0.90 48.11
C SER A 446 14.52 1.63 46.78
N ILE A 447 14.07 1.06 45.67
CA ILE A 447 14.15 1.69 44.35
C ILE A 447 13.30 2.97 44.31
N VAL A 448 12.10 2.94 44.88
CA VAL A 448 11.21 4.11 44.93
C VAL A 448 11.84 5.24 45.73
N ALA A 449 12.45 4.92 46.87
CA ALA A 449 13.15 5.92 47.70
C ALA A 449 14.35 6.52 46.97
N ASP A 450 15.20 5.68 46.38
CA ASP A 450 16.41 6.08 45.66
C ASP A 450 16.09 6.99 44.45
N VAL A 451 15.16 6.57 43.61
CA VAL A 451 14.72 7.33 42.42
C VAL A 451 14.09 8.67 42.81
N ALA A 452 13.32 8.71 43.90
CA ALA A 452 12.69 9.95 44.36
C ALA A 452 13.69 10.99 44.89
N VAL A 453 14.85 10.56 45.40
CA VAL A 453 15.92 11.43 45.85
C VAL A 453 16.74 11.95 44.67
N HIS A 454 17.03 11.09 43.70
CA HIS A 454 17.97 11.41 42.61
C HIS A 454 17.32 12.09 41.39
N ASP A 455 16.00 12.00 41.21
CA ASP A 455 15.31 12.63 40.09
C ASP A 455 14.10 13.45 40.57
N SER A 456 14.21 14.76 40.38
CA SER A 456 13.19 15.75 40.75
C SER A 456 11.85 15.54 40.02
N PHE A 457 11.85 14.84 38.88
CA PHE A 457 10.62 14.46 38.19
C PHE A 457 9.75 13.53 39.05
N PHE A 458 10.34 12.66 39.87
CA PHE A 458 9.58 11.70 40.65
C PHE A 458 8.97 12.30 41.91
N GLN A 459 9.55 13.38 42.43
CA GLN A 459 9.01 14.13 43.56
C GLN A 459 7.58 14.62 43.29
N GLN A 460 6.74 14.56 44.33
CA GLN A 460 5.34 14.98 44.22
C GLN A 460 5.26 16.50 44.38
N THR A 461 5.02 17.19 43.28
CA THR A 461 4.88 18.65 43.24
C THR A 461 3.44 19.07 42.94
N ASN A 462 3.09 20.29 43.36
CA ASN A 462 1.81 20.90 42.99
C ASN A 462 1.92 21.49 41.58
N SER A 463 0.88 21.30 40.77
CA SER A 463 0.76 21.95 39.47
C SER A 463 0.58 23.46 39.61
N ALA A 464 0.86 24.21 38.52
CA ALA A 464 0.62 25.66 38.48
C ALA A 464 -0.84 26.08 38.75
N ALA A 465 -1.79 25.14 38.69
CA ALA A 465 -3.21 25.33 39.03
C ALA A 465 -3.56 24.86 40.46
N GLY A 466 -2.57 24.66 41.33
CA GLY A 466 -2.75 24.27 42.74
C GLY A 466 -3.12 22.79 42.97
N GLN A 467 -3.24 21.97 41.92
CA GLN A 467 -3.58 20.54 42.08
C GLN A 467 -2.35 19.69 42.44
N ILE A 468 -2.52 18.78 43.39
CA ILE A 468 -1.50 17.81 43.80
C ILE A 468 -1.13 16.85 42.64
N GLY A 469 0.16 16.71 42.36
CA GLY A 469 0.71 15.83 41.33
C GLY A 469 0.65 14.34 41.68
N PHE A 470 1.12 13.49 40.77
CA PHE A 470 1.24 12.04 41.03
C PHE A 470 2.39 11.76 42.02
N THR A 471 2.20 10.78 42.89
CA THR A 471 3.24 10.30 43.82
C THR A 471 4.39 9.61 43.07
N SER A 472 5.59 9.62 43.66
CA SER A 472 6.76 8.88 43.14
C SER A 472 6.42 7.41 42.93
N LEU A 473 5.74 6.80 43.91
CA LEU A 473 5.26 5.43 43.86
C LEU A 473 4.46 5.15 42.59
N LYS A 474 3.49 6.01 42.26
CA LYS A 474 2.59 5.80 41.13
C LYS A 474 3.29 5.96 39.79
N LYS A 475 4.21 6.92 39.66
CA LYS A 475 5.06 7.11 38.47
C LYS A 475 5.96 5.90 38.22
N ILE A 476 6.54 5.34 39.28
CA ILE A 476 7.44 4.19 39.21
C ILE A 476 6.67 2.90 38.93
N VAL A 477 5.50 2.69 39.54
CA VAL A 477 4.61 1.56 39.21
C VAL A 477 4.25 1.56 37.73
N ALA A 478 3.92 2.71 37.15
CA ALA A 478 3.64 2.81 35.73
C ALA A 478 4.86 2.43 34.88
N ALA A 479 6.03 2.98 35.18
CA ALA A 479 7.28 2.67 34.46
C ALA A 479 7.64 1.18 34.54
N VAL A 480 7.59 0.58 35.72
CA VAL A 480 7.93 -0.84 35.93
C VAL A 480 6.93 -1.72 35.21
N ARG A 481 5.61 -1.43 35.24
CA ARG A 481 4.62 -2.22 34.49
C ARG A 481 4.82 -2.18 32.99
N MET A 482 5.23 -1.04 32.44
CA MET A 482 5.57 -0.96 31.01
C MET A 482 6.80 -1.82 30.68
N LEU A 483 7.80 -1.86 31.57
CA LEU A 483 9.03 -2.64 31.37
C LEU A 483 8.81 -4.14 31.55
N THR A 484 8.12 -4.56 32.60
CA THR A 484 8.07 -5.97 33.00
C THR A 484 6.89 -6.73 32.41
N SER A 485 5.80 -6.04 32.08
CA SER A 485 4.59 -6.67 31.52
C SER A 485 4.25 -6.22 30.10
N GLY A 486 5.06 -5.35 29.49
CA GLY A 486 4.86 -4.91 28.09
C GLY A 486 3.59 -4.10 27.85
N VAL A 487 2.92 -3.62 28.90
CA VAL A 487 1.64 -2.89 28.81
C VAL A 487 1.87 -1.53 28.14
N SER A 488 0.99 -1.16 27.21
CA SER A 488 1.10 0.12 26.52
C SER A 488 0.80 1.31 27.45
N ALA A 489 1.40 2.47 27.16
CA ALA A 489 1.14 3.70 27.93
C ALA A 489 -0.34 4.14 27.88
N ARG A 490 -1.08 3.73 26.84
CA ARG A 490 -2.51 4.02 26.67
C ARG A 490 -3.36 3.19 27.63
N ASP A 491 -3.06 1.90 27.78
CA ASP A 491 -3.82 1.00 28.67
C ASP A 491 -3.63 1.35 30.16
N LEU A 492 -2.51 1.99 30.50
CA LEU A 492 -2.26 2.50 31.84
C LEU A 492 -3.12 3.72 32.19
N ASP A 493 -3.70 4.42 31.20
CA ASP A 493 -4.67 5.47 31.47
C ASP A 493 -5.94 4.90 32.08
N ASP A 494 -6.45 3.79 31.55
CA ASP A 494 -7.66 3.16 32.08
C ASP A 494 -7.44 2.56 33.48
N LYS A 495 -6.26 1.97 33.72
CA LYS A 495 -5.94 1.28 34.99
C LYS A 495 -5.46 2.21 36.10
N TYR A 496 -4.63 3.20 35.78
CA TYR A 496 -3.99 4.08 36.77
C TYR A 496 -4.39 5.55 36.63
N ARG A 497 -5.26 5.90 35.67
CA ARG A 497 -5.70 7.28 35.39
C ARG A 497 -4.53 8.23 35.15
N MET A 498 -3.44 7.72 34.56
CA MET A 498 -2.23 8.46 34.22
C MET A 498 -2.23 8.78 32.71
N SER A 499 -1.89 10.02 32.33
CA SER A 499 -1.87 10.35 30.89
C SER A 499 -0.74 9.59 30.20
N GLU A 500 -0.97 9.19 28.95
CA GLU A 500 0.02 8.51 28.11
C GLU A 500 1.38 9.24 28.11
N THR A 501 1.35 10.56 27.95
CA THR A 501 2.54 11.43 28.00
C THR A 501 3.29 11.35 29.34
N THR A 502 2.57 11.27 30.46
CA THR A 502 3.18 11.18 31.79
C THR A 502 3.74 9.78 32.05
N ALA A 503 3.06 8.73 31.58
CA ALA A 503 3.54 7.35 31.67
C ALA A 503 4.84 7.15 30.86
N LEU A 504 4.87 7.63 29.61
CA LEU A 504 6.07 7.57 28.76
C LEU A 504 7.24 8.37 29.34
N THR A 505 6.96 9.54 29.92
CA THR A 505 7.99 10.35 30.58
C THR A 505 8.52 9.64 31.83
N SER A 506 7.64 9.01 32.61
CA SER A 506 8.03 8.22 33.80
C SER A 506 8.92 7.05 33.41
N LEU A 507 8.58 6.31 32.36
CA LEU A 507 9.41 5.24 31.82
C LEU A 507 10.79 5.74 31.38
N LYS A 508 10.84 6.86 30.65
CA LYS A 508 12.08 7.45 30.14
C LYS A 508 13.02 7.89 31.26
N CYS A 509 12.50 8.58 32.27
CA CYS A 509 13.29 9.05 33.41
C CYS A 509 13.76 7.87 34.27
N PHE A 510 12.88 6.90 34.54
CA PHE A 510 13.23 5.70 35.30
C PHE A 510 14.33 4.87 34.60
N SER A 511 14.23 4.66 33.27
CA SER A 511 15.22 3.92 32.49
C SER A 511 16.58 4.63 32.45
N ARG A 512 16.57 5.98 32.45
CA ARG A 512 17.80 6.78 32.54
C ARG A 512 18.47 6.59 33.89
N HIS A 513 17.70 6.63 34.97
CA HIS A 513 18.19 6.39 36.33
C HIS A 513 18.85 5.01 36.45
N LEU A 514 18.18 3.95 35.98
CA LEU A 514 18.74 2.59 35.98
C LEU A 514 20.04 2.48 35.19
N THR A 515 20.11 3.08 33.99
CA THR A 515 21.32 3.11 33.17
C THR A 515 22.46 3.81 33.91
N ASN A 516 22.19 4.95 34.56
CA ASN A 516 23.20 5.70 35.32
C ASN A 516 23.69 4.92 36.56
N CYS A 517 22.80 4.23 37.28
CA CYS A 517 23.18 3.37 38.40
C CYS A 517 24.04 2.17 37.95
N MET A 518 23.72 1.56 36.80
CA MET A 518 24.50 0.45 36.22
C MET A 518 25.90 0.89 35.77
N LEU A 519 26.01 2.08 35.17
CA LEU A 519 27.28 2.68 34.80
C LEU A 519 28.12 3.01 36.05
N ASN A 520 27.52 3.65 37.06
CA ASN A 520 28.23 4.00 38.30
C ASN A 520 28.69 2.76 39.09
N ARG A 521 27.94 1.65 39.08
CA ARG A 521 28.39 0.38 39.71
C ARG A 521 29.53 -0.32 38.97
N ARG A 522 29.63 -0.19 37.64
CA ARG A 522 30.73 -0.77 36.85
C ARG A 522 32.05 0.01 36.97
N PHE A 523 31.99 1.32 37.24
CA PHE A 523 33.18 2.16 37.42
C PHE A 523 33.52 2.48 38.89
N GLY A 524 32.61 2.26 39.84
CA GLY A 524 32.79 2.60 41.26
C GLY A 524 33.45 1.54 42.15
N ASN A 525 33.68 0.31 41.66
CA ASN A 525 34.44 -0.74 42.39
C ASN A 525 35.93 -0.81 41.97
N ARG A 526 36.46 0.28 41.39
CA ARG A 526 37.90 0.50 41.24
C ARG A 526 38.27 1.85 41.84
N ILE A 527 38.27 1.93 43.17
CA ILE A 527 39.17 2.78 43.95
C ILE A 527 39.75 1.92 45.04
#